data_AF-A0A5C6JVM4-F1
#
_entry.id   AF-A0A5C6JVM4-F1
#
_cell.length_a   1.000
_cell.length_b   1.000
_cell.length_c   1.000
_cell.angle_alpha   90.00
_cell.angle_beta   90.00
_cell.angle_gamma   90.00
#
_symmetry.space_group_name_H-M   'P 1'
#
loop_
_entity.id
_entity.type
_entity.pdbx_description
1 polymer ?
#
loop_
_entity_poly.entity_id
_entity_poly.type
_entity_poly.pdbx_seq_one_letter_code
_entity_poly.pdbx_strand_id
1 'polypeptide(L)'
;MTAPIPREIPDLPAVRATTPPLLRPPVPATAVLAPSHRPRAALFRLLTALIATAGVTLAILRSTPPHALSYFAVQANALLALTMFISASRAWRARRPLSPWLSGAALLYTLVSALAYHLLLAHGTPPFSMTGATTPPERWHLQWAALQLLHTVAPAATLLDWLCLTPAARLH
;
A
#
# COMPACT_ATOMS: atom_id res chain seq x y z
N MET A 1 -31.65 -20.53 44.05
CA MET A 1 -30.52 -21.48 44.06
C MET A 1 -30.68 -22.38 42.83
N THR A 2 -30.00 -22.05 41.73
CA THR A 2 -30.08 -22.80 40.47
C THR A 2 -29.08 -23.95 40.51
N ALA A 3 -29.56 -25.18 40.37
CA ALA A 3 -28.73 -26.38 40.39
C ALA A 3 -27.70 -26.36 39.25
N PRO A 4 -26.43 -26.79 39.50
CA PRO A 4 -25.43 -26.89 38.46
C PRO A 4 -25.81 -27.97 37.45
N ILE A 5 -25.71 -27.63 36.16
CA ILE A 5 -26.00 -28.55 35.05
C ILE A 5 -25.04 -29.76 35.11
N PRO A 6 -25.52 -31.01 35.15
CA PRO A 6 -24.68 -32.20 35.16
C PRO A 6 -23.79 -32.24 33.93
N ARG A 7 -22.48 -32.46 34.12
CA ARG A 7 -21.48 -32.49 33.06
C ARG A 7 -21.58 -33.72 32.17
N GLU A 8 -22.26 -34.77 32.64
CA GLU A 8 -22.39 -36.03 31.94
C GLU A 8 -23.86 -36.46 32.05
N ILE A 9 -24.53 -36.55 30.90
CA ILE A 9 -25.88 -37.11 30.79
C ILE A 9 -25.67 -38.62 30.64
N PRO A 10 -26.05 -39.44 31.64
CA PRO A 10 -26.02 -40.89 31.49
C PRO A 10 -26.94 -41.27 30.32
N ASP A 11 -26.50 -42.18 29.46
CA ASP A 11 -27.21 -42.72 28.27
C ASP A 11 -27.04 -41.97 26.94
N LEU A 12 -26.18 -40.95 26.85
CA LEU A 12 -25.72 -40.50 25.53
C LEU A 12 -24.65 -41.48 24.98
N PRO A 13 -24.81 -42.01 23.75
CA PRO A 13 -23.77 -42.82 23.13
C PRO A 13 -22.49 -41.98 23.05
N ALA A 14 -21.36 -42.57 23.42
CA ALA A 14 -20.06 -41.90 23.37
C ALA A 14 -19.83 -41.36 21.96
N VAL A 15 -20.05 -40.05 21.77
CA VAL A 15 -19.68 -39.35 20.55
C VAL A 15 -18.16 -39.43 20.52
N ARG A 16 -17.61 -40.41 19.79
CA ARG A 16 -16.17 -40.43 19.47
C ARG A 16 -15.86 -39.02 19.00
N ALA A 17 -14.92 -38.36 19.67
CA ALA A 17 -14.27 -37.15 19.21
C ALA A 17 -13.46 -37.45 17.94
N THR A 18 -14.15 -37.95 16.92
CA THR A 18 -13.69 -38.01 15.55
C THR A 18 -13.81 -36.56 15.13
N THR A 19 -12.74 -35.79 15.29
CA THR A 19 -12.65 -34.46 14.69
C THR A 19 -13.08 -34.63 13.24
N PRO A 20 -14.27 -34.15 12.83
CA PRO A 20 -14.67 -34.30 11.45
C PRO A 20 -13.56 -33.62 10.64
N PRO A 21 -13.04 -34.25 9.57
CA PRO A 21 -12.12 -33.56 8.69
C PRO A 21 -12.80 -32.25 8.32
N LEU A 22 -12.14 -31.12 8.58
CA LEU A 22 -12.66 -29.79 8.27
C LEU A 22 -12.88 -29.72 6.77
N LEU A 23 -14.04 -30.20 6.32
CA LEU A 23 -14.51 -30.09 4.96
C LEU A 23 -14.54 -28.61 4.68
N ARG A 24 -13.66 -28.16 3.79
CA ARG A 24 -13.66 -26.78 3.31
C ARG A 24 -15.10 -26.49 2.89
N PRO A 25 -15.76 -25.48 3.48
CA PRO A 25 -17.11 -25.14 3.09
C PRO A 25 -17.13 -24.94 1.56
N PRO A 26 -18.12 -25.49 0.84
CA PRO A 26 -18.20 -25.39 -0.61
C PRO A 26 -18.30 -23.93 -1.08
N VAL A 27 -18.65 -23.02 -0.16
CA VAL A 27 -18.77 -21.59 -0.38
C VAL A 27 -17.68 -20.88 0.42
N PRO A 28 -16.77 -20.14 -0.22
CA PRO A 28 -15.77 -19.37 0.51
C PRO A 28 -16.48 -18.39 1.45
N ALA A 29 -16.01 -18.24 2.69
CA ALA A 29 -16.60 -17.34 3.68
C ALA A 29 -16.78 -15.89 3.16
N THR A 30 -15.98 -15.49 2.16
CA THR A 30 -16.09 -14.21 1.46
C THR A 30 -17.34 -14.05 0.59
N ALA A 31 -18.02 -15.14 0.21
CA ALA A 31 -19.27 -15.10 -0.55
C ALA A 31 -20.50 -14.88 0.33
N VAL A 32 -20.36 -15.02 1.66
CA VAL A 32 -21.43 -14.74 2.63
C VAL A 32 -21.32 -13.31 3.19
N LEU A 33 -20.17 -12.64 3.00
CA LEU A 33 -19.97 -11.26 3.43
C LEU A 33 -20.55 -10.28 2.40
N ALA A 34 -21.47 -9.42 2.84
CA ALA A 34 -21.98 -8.33 2.02
C ALA A 34 -20.83 -7.39 1.59
N PRO A 35 -20.79 -6.96 0.32
CA PRO A 35 -19.81 -5.97 -0.15
C PRO A 35 -19.88 -4.71 0.72
N SER A 36 -18.78 -4.37 1.42
CA SER A 36 -18.69 -3.14 2.22
C SER A 36 -17.91 -2.08 1.45
N HIS A 37 -18.53 -0.92 1.25
CA HIS A 37 -17.87 0.26 0.71
C HIS A 37 -16.99 0.91 1.78
N ARG A 38 -15.72 1.17 1.47
CA ARG A 38 -14.77 1.84 2.37
C ARG A 38 -14.35 3.21 1.80
N PRO A 39 -15.24 4.22 1.80
CA PRO A 39 -15.01 5.48 1.09
C PRO A 39 -13.81 6.26 1.64
N ARG A 40 -13.59 6.25 2.96
CA ARG A 40 -12.44 6.92 3.59
C ARG A 40 -11.10 6.32 3.14
N ALA A 41 -11.00 5.00 3.11
CA ALA A 41 -9.80 4.31 2.63
C ALA A 41 -9.59 4.53 1.12
N ALA A 42 -10.69 4.56 0.34
CA ALA A 42 -10.61 4.89 -1.08
C ALA A 42 -10.10 6.31 -1.32
N LEU A 43 -10.58 7.30 -0.54
CA LEU A 43 -10.12 8.68 -0.62
C LEU A 43 -8.63 8.81 -0.25
N PHE A 44 -8.20 8.19 0.86
CA PHE A 44 -6.79 8.21 1.25
C PHE A 44 -5.89 7.64 0.15
N ARG A 45 -6.25 6.48 -0.40
CA ARG A 45 -5.51 5.85 -1.51
C ARG A 45 -5.50 6.69 -2.77
N LEU A 46 -6.60 7.38 -3.07
CA LEU A 46 -6.66 8.32 -4.19
C LEU A 46 -5.71 9.51 -3.97
N LEU A 47 -5.70 10.10 -2.77
CA LEU A 47 -4.79 11.19 -2.44
C LEU A 47 -3.32 10.74 -2.54
N THR A 48 -2.97 9.56 -2.02
CA THR A 48 -1.64 8.99 -2.16
C THR A 48 -1.26 8.78 -3.62
N ALA A 49 -2.20 8.29 -4.44
CA ALA A 49 -1.98 8.15 -5.88
C ALA A 49 -1.69 9.50 -6.54
N LEU A 50 -2.46 10.54 -6.22
CA LEU A 50 -2.26 11.89 -6.76
C LEU A 50 -0.91 12.49 -6.35
N ILE A 51 -0.49 12.31 -5.09
CA ILE A 51 0.82 12.75 -4.59
C ILE A 51 1.95 12.08 -5.39
N ALA A 52 1.88 10.75 -5.57
CA ALA A 52 2.87 10.00 -6.32
C ALA A 52 2.88 10.41 -7.80
N THR A 53 1.70 10.57 -8.42
CA THR A 53 1.59 11.07 -9.81
C THR A 53 2.16 12.47 -9.96
N ALA A 54 1.85 13.40 -9.05
CA ALA A 54 2.37 14.76 -9.10
C ALA A 54 3.91 14.77 -9.06
N GLY A 55 4.51 13.96 -8.19
CA GLY A 55 5.96 13.83 -8.14
C GLY A 55 6.55 13.26 -9.44
N VAL A 56 5.96 12.21 -10.01
CA VAL A 56 6.40 11.63 -11.30
C VAL A 56 6.25 12.65 -12.44
N THR A 57 5.14 13.37 -12.50
CA THR A 57 4.89 14.41 -13.49
C THR A 57 5.91 15.54 -13.37
N LEU A 58 6.24 15.99 -12.15
CA LEU A 58 7.29 16.98 -11.93
C LEU A 58 8.66 16.49 -12.38
N ALA A 59 8.99 15.21 -12.13
CA ALA A 59 10.23 14.62 -12.62
C ALA A 59 10.30 14.62 -14.15
N ILE A 60 9.19 14.27 -14.83
CA ILE A 60 9.09 14.29 -16.29
C ILE A 60 9.18 15.71 -16.84
N LEU A 61 8.48 16.69 -16.26
CA LEU A 61 8.50 18.09 -16.72
C LEU A 61 9.88 18.75 -16.63
N ARG A 62 10.74 18.23 -15.75
CA ARG A 62 12.09 18.77 -15.52
C ARG A 62 13.19 18.09 -16.34
N SER A 63 12.89 16.98 -17.01
CA SER A 63 13.82 16.29 -17.90
C SER A 63 13.09 15.84 -19.16
N THR A 64 13.66 14.90 -19.91
CA THR A 64 12.89 14.19 -20.94
C THR A 64 12.20 12.97 -20.31
N PRO A 65 11.05 12.51 -20.83
CA PRO A 65 10.38 11.30 -20.33
C PRO A 65 11.28 10.06 -20.20
N PRO A 66 12.12 9.69 -21.20
CA PRO A 66 13.00 8.52 -21.06
C PRO A 66 14.06 8.71 -19.98
N HIS A 67 14.56 9.95 -19.81
CA HIS A 67 15.53 10.25 -18.77
C HIS A 67 14.90 10.14 -17.37
N ALA A 68 13.70 10.70 -17.17
CA ALA A 68 12.97 10.58 -15.91
C ALA A 68 12.68 9.11 -15.56
N LEU A 69 12.24 8.32 -16.54
CA LEU A 69 11.92 6.91 -16.35
C LEU A 69 13.14 6.02 -16.16
N SER A 70 14.36 6.49 -16.43
CA SER A 70 15.58 5.73 -16.12
C SER A 70 15.82 5.63 -14.60
N TYR A 71 15.29 6.58 -13.82
CA TYR A 71 15.46 6.59 -12.38
C TYR A 71 14.49 5.62 -11.70
N PHE A 72 15.07 4.71 -10.91
CA PHE A 72 14.32 3.75 -10.10
C PHE A 72 13.24 4.41 -9.22
N ALA A 73 13.54 5.58 -8.64
CA ALA A 73 12.58 6.32 -7.81
C ALA A 73 11.31 6.73 -8.56
N VAL A 74 11.44 7.13 -9.82
CA VAL A 74 10.31 7.52 -10.68
C VAL A 74 9.51 6.28 -11.05
N GLN A 75 10.19 5.18 -11.42
CA GLN A 75 9.53 3.91 -11.73
C GLN A 75 8.75 3.36 -10.52
N ALA A 76 9.35 3.39 -9.33
CA ALA A 76 8.73 2.94 -8.09
C ALA A 76 7.48 3.78 -7.73
N ASN A 77 7.57 5.11 -7.83
CA ASN A 77 6.43 5.99 -7.58
C ASN A 77 5.34 5.87 -8.66
N ALA A 78 5.69 5.59 -9.91
CA ALA A 78 4.72 5.30 -10.97
C ALA A 78 3.96 4.00 -10.69
N LEU A 79 4.66 2.94 -10.29
CA LEU A 79 4.05 1.68 -9.87
C LEU A 79 3.13 1.88 -8.65
N LEU A 80 3.59 2.67 -7.67
CA LEU A 80 2.78 3.03 -6.50
C LEU A 80 1.50 3.77 -6.91
N ALA A 81 1.60 4.80 -7.75
CA ALA A 81 0.46 5.58 -8.21
C ALA A 81 -0.59 4.67 -8.87
N LEU A 82 -0.17 3.78 -9.77
CA LEU A 82 -1.05 2.81 -10.42
C LEU A 82 -1.70 1.87 -9.41
N THR A 83 -0.91 1.32 -8.49
CA THR A 83 -1.40 0.39 -7.46
C THR A 83 -2.45 1.05 -6.57
N MET A 84 -2.19 2.29 -6.13
CA MET A 84 -3.10 3.06 -5.28
C MET A 84 -4.37 3.49 -6.02
N PHE A 85 -4.27 3.87 -7.29
CA PHE A 85 -5.44 4.21 -8.11
C PHE A 85 -6.38 3.01 -8.32
N ILE A 86 -5.81 1.84 -8.64
CA ILE A 86 -6.59 0.61 -8.77
C ILE A 86 -7.16 0.20 -7.41
N SER A 87 -6.39 0.36 -6.32
CA SER A 87 -6.85 0.06 -4.97
C SER A 87 -8.02 0.96 -4.54
N ALA A 88 -7.95 2.26 -4.82
CA ALA A 88 -8.99 3.24 -4.55
C ALA A 88 -10.27 2.94 -5.34
N SER A 89 -10.15 2.67 -6.65
CA SER A 89 -11.30 2.35 -7.50
C SER A 89 -12.00 1.05 -7.07
N ARG A 90 -11.24 0.03 -6.64
CA ARG A 90 -11.80 -1.23 -6.11
C ARG A 90 -12.48 -1.02 -4.76
N ALA A 91 -11.88 -0.25 -3.86
CA ALA A 91 -12.47 0.08 -2.56
C ALA A 91 -13.76 0.91 -2.70
N TRP A 92 -13.81 1.80 -3.69
CA TRP A 92 -15.01 2.58 -4.02
C TRP A 92 -16.13 1.71 -4.59
N ARG A 93 -15.81 0.76 -5.46
CA ARG A 93 -16.79 -0.13 -6.11
C ARG A 93 -17.13 -1.39 -5.29
N ALA A 94 -16.71 -1.44 -4.02
CA ALA A 94 -16.81 -2.63 -3.14
C ALA A 94 -16.33 -3.93 -3.80
N ARG A 95 -15.31 -3.85 -4.66
CA ARG A 95 -14.70 -5.00 -5.33
C ARG A 95 -13.65 -5.66 -4.45
N ARG A 96 -13.27 -6.90 -4.78
CA ARG A 96 -12.20 -7.63 -4.09
C ARG A 96 -10.91 -6.81 -4.06
N PRO A 97 -10.20 -6.79 -2.91
CA PRO A 97 -8.96 -6.05 -2.76
C PRO A 97 -7.88 -6.54 -3.76
N LEU A 98 -6.87 -5.71 -4.00
CA LEU A 98 -5.72 -6.11 -4.81
C LEU A 98 -4.96 -7.27 -4.17
N SER A 99 -4.16 -7.96 -4.99
CA SER A 99 -3.26 -9.00 -4.49
C SER A 99 -2.33 -8.40 -3.43
N PRO A 100 -2.15 -9.07 -2.26
CA PRO A 100 -1.23 -8.62 -1.23
C PRO A 100 0.20 -8.48 -1.76
N TRP A 101 0.61 -9.35 -2.69
CA TRP A 101 1.92 -9.30 -3.33
C TRP A 101 2.17 -8.00 -4.09
N LEU A 102 1.19 -7.52 -4.85
CA LEU A 102 1.33 -6.29 -5.61
C LEU A 102 1.43 -5.06 -4.68
N SER A 103 0.62 -5.05 -3.62
CA SER A 103 0.64 -3.94 -2.64
C SER A 103 1.93 -3.95 -1.82
N GLY A 104 2.42 -5.13 -1.44
CA GLY A 104 3.71 -5.31 -0.75
C GLY A 104 4.91 -4.93 -1.63
N ALA A 105 4.90 -5.30 -2.90
CA ALA A 105 5.95 -4.92 -3.86
C ALA A 105 6.01 -3.39 -4.06
N ALA A 106 4.84 -2.75 -4.22
CA ALA A 106 4.77 -1.29 -4.33
C ALA A 106 5.30 -0.58 -3.08
N LEU A 107 4.94 -1.07 -1.88
CA LEU A 107 5.48 -0.57 -0.61
C LEU A 107 7.00 -0.74 -0.54
N LEU A 108 7.50 -1.95 -0.80
CA LEU A 108 8.93 -2.27 -0.70
C LEU A 108 9.76 -1.41 -1.64
N TYR A 109 9.39 -1.32 -2.92
CA TYR A 109 10.14 -0.51 -3.90
C TYR A 109 10.13 0.97 -3.54
N THR A 110 9.00 1.49 -3.07
CA THR A 110 8.89 2.90 -2.65
C THR A 110 9.76 3.17 -1.43
N LEU A 111 9.74 2.30 -0.41
CA LEU A 111 10.55 2.45 0.79
C LEU A 111 12.05 2.31 0.49
N VAL A 112 12.44 1.32 -0.31
CA VAL A 112 13.84 1.16 -0.75
C VAL A 112 14.32 2.41 -1.46
N SER A 113 13.52 2.98 -2.37
CA SER A 113 13.88 4.22 -3.05
C SER A 113 13.99 5.41 -2.10
N ALA A 114 13.10 5.53 -1.12
CA ALA A 114 13.12 6.62 -0.14
C ALA A 114 14.33 6.52 0.79
N LEU A 115 14.60 5.33 1.32
CA LEU A 115 15.73 5.05 2.18
C LEU A 115 17.05 5.23 1.43
N ALA A 116 17.14 4.76 0.17
CA ALA A 116 18.32 5.01 -0.63
C ALA A 116 18.57 6.51 -0.81
N TYR A 117 17.53 7.29 -1.09
CA TYR A 117 17.66 8.73 -1.19
C TYR A 117 18.17 9.35 0.11
N HIS A 118 17.49 9.11 1.24
CA HIS A 118 17.84 9.76 2.52
C HIS A 118 19.16 9.28 3.10
N LEU A 119 19.49 7.99 3.00
CA LEU A 119 20.69 7.43 3.64
C LEU A 119 21.94 7.58 2.79
N LEU A 120 21.82 7.53 1.45
CA LEU A 120 22.99 7.48 0.55
C LEU A 120 23.14 8.73 -0.31
N LEU A 121 22.05 9.27 -0.87
CA LEU A 121 22.14 10.31 -1.91
C LEU A 121 22.00 11.74 -1.36
N ALA A 122 21.16 11.94 -0.34
CA ALA A 122 20.84 13.27 0.20
C ALA A 122 22.03 13.94 0.91
N HIS A 123 22.96 13.15 1.43
CA HIS A 123 24.12 13.61 2.20
C HIS A 123 25.43 13.58 1.38
N GLY A 124 25.38 13.16 0.10
CA GLY A 124 26.56 13.12 -0.77
C GLY A 124 27.02 14.52 -1.20
N THR A 125 28.33 14.70 -1.37
CA THR A 125 28.91 15.95 -1.93
C THR A 125 29.66 15.63 -3.22
N PRO A 126 29.29 16.21 -4.38
CA PRO A 126 28.15 17.12 -4.58
C PRO A 126 26.80 16.40 -4.44
N PRO A 127 25.72 17.13 -4.07
CA PRO A 127 24.41 16.54 -3.88
C PRO A 127 23.90 15.90 -5.18
N PHE A 128 23.33 14.70 -5.06
CA PHE A 128 22.76 13.99 -6.18
C PHE A 128 21.60 14.80 -6.79
N SER A 129 21.76 15.25 -8.04
CA SER A 129 20.69 15.95 -8.78
C SER A 129 20.13 15.05 -9.88
N MET A 130 18.83 14.79 -9.78
CA MET A 130 18.07 13.98 -10.73
C MET A 130 17.80 14.68 -12.07
N THR A 131 18.03 16.01 -12.14
CA THR A 131 17.65 16.84 -13.30
C THR A 131 18.76 17.82 -13.72
N GLY A 132 20.02 17.53 -13.38
CA GLY A 132 21.13 18.47 -13.60
C GLY A 132 21.09 19.68 -12.65
N ALA A 133 22.19 20.42 -12.56
CA ALA A 133 22.28 21.60 -11.70
C ALA A 133 21.29 22.68 -12.19
N THR A 134 20.31 23.02 -11.35
CA THR A 134 19.41 24.14 -11.63
C THR A 134 20.06 25.45 -11.21
N THR A 135 20.19 26.39 -12.14
CA THR A 135 20.51 27.78 -11.81
C THR A 135 19.36 28.40 -11.01
N PRO A 136 19.62 28.94 -9.80
CA PRO A 136 18.66 29.79 -9.09
C PRO A 136 18.27 31.01 -9.94
N PRO A 137 17.05 31.58 -9.82
CA PRO A 137 16.08 31.38 -8.74
C PRO A 137 14.76 30.66 -9.13
N GLU A 138 14.43 30.51 -10.42
CA GLU A 138 13.07 30.07 -10.83
C GLU A 138 12.78 28.57 -10.67
N ARG A 139 13.79 27.69 -10.68
CA ARG A 139 13.59 26.22 -10.76
C ARG A 139 13.84 25.45 -9.47
N TRP A 140 14.12 26.16 -8.38
CA TRP A 140 14.42 25.56 -7.06
C TRP A 140 13.16 24.97 -6.39
N HIS A 141 12.05 25.71 -6.38
CA HIS A 141 10.83 25.27 -5.68
C HIS A 141 10.24 23.98 -6.27
N LEU A 142 10.24 23.87 -7.59
CA LEU A 142 9.76 22.67 -8.30
C LEU A 142 10.67 21.47 -8.07
N GLN A 143 11.98 21.67 -7.92
CA GLN A 143 12.93 20.58 -7.64
C GLN A 143 12.69 20.04 -6.25
N TRP A 144 12.62 20.96 -5.30
CA TRP A 144 12.39 20.65 -3.91
C TRP A 144 11.05 19.93 -3.74
N ALA A 145 9.99 20.43 -4.36
CA ALA A 145 8.68 19.78 -4.34
C ALA A 145 8.73 18.35 -4.91
N ALA A 146 9.40 18.14 -6.06
CA ALA A 146 9.55 16.81 -6.65
C ALA A 146 10.26 15.84 -5.70
N LEU A 147 11.37 16.29 -5.07
CA LEU A 147 12.13 15.49 -4.11
C LEU A 147 11.29 15.11 -2.88
N GLN A 148 10.55 16.07 -2.31
CA GLN A 148 9.68 15.81 -1.17
C GLN A 148 8.56 14.84 -1.54
N LEU A 149 7.87 15.05 -2.67
CA LEU A 149 6.79 14.16 -3.08
C LEU A 149 7.29 12.72 -3.30
N LEU A 150 8.41 12.53 -4.00
CA LEU A 150 8.96 11.21 -4.33
C LEU A 150 9.57 10.46 -3.14
N HIS A 151 10.24 11.17 -2.24
CA HIS A 151 11.11 10.55 -1.25
C HIS A 151 10.64 10.73 0.20
N THR A 152 9.65 11.58 0.47
CA THR A 152 9.10 11.75 1.82
C THR A 152 7.60 11.50 1.85
N VAL A 153 6.82 12.29 1.13
CA VAL A 153 5.35 12.29 1.26
C VAL A 153 4.73 11.00 0.74
N ALA A 154 5.02 10.58 -0.49
CA ALA A 154 4.45 9.36 -1.06
C ALA A 154 4.89 8.08 -0.30
N PRO A 155 6.18 7.90 0.05
CA PRO A 155 6.62 6.76 0.87
C PRO A 155 5.95 6.73 2.26
N ALA A 156 5.85 7.87 2.94
CA ALA A 156 5.22 7.95 4.26
C ALA A 156 3.71 7.64 4.19
N ALA A 157 3.00 8.20 3.21
CA ALA A 157 1.58 7.94 3.00
C ALA A 157 1.32 6.46 2.67
N THR A 158 2.21 5.83 1.90
CA THR A 158 2.11 4.40 1.55
C THR A 158 2.35 3.50 2.77
N LEU A 159 3.34 3.84 3.59
CA LEU A 159 3.59 3.15 4.85
C LEU A 159 2.39 3.28 5.80
N LEU A 160 1.77 4.45 5.84
CA LEU A 160 0.57 4.70 6.66
C LEU A 160 -0.67 3.95 6.12
N ASP A 161 -0.87 3.85 4.80
CA ASP A 161 -1.91 2.98 4.22
C ASP A 161 -1.69 1.52 4.64
N TRP A 162 -0.43 1.07 4.60
CA TRP A 162 -0.09 -0.31 4.94
C TRP A 162 -0.32 -0.62 6.42
N LEU A 163 0.13 0.25 7.33
CA LEU A 163 -0.01 0.07 8.77
C LEU A 163 -1.46 0.22 9.25
N CYS A 164 -2.21 1.19 8.72
CA CYS A 164 -3.51 1.58 9.26
C CYS A 164 -4.71 1.04 8.48
N LEU A 165 -4.58 0.84 7.16
CA LEU A 165 -5.73 0.61 6.26
C LEU A 165 -5.66 -0.73 5.53
N THR A 166 -4.47 -1.32 5.39
CA THR A 166 -4.30 -2.68 4.88
C THR A 166 -4.50 -3.65 6.05
N PRO A 167 -5.53 -4.51 6.03
CA PRO A 167 -5.90 -5.27 7.22
C PRO A 167 -4.74 -6.21 7.62
N ALA A 168 -4.26 -6.05 8.85
CA ALA A 168 -3.41 -7.00 9.57
C ALA A 168 -4.06 -8.40 9.75
N ALA A 169 -5.31 -8.59 9.31
CA ALA A 169 -6.12 -9.78 9.48
C ALA A 169 -5.72 -11.00 8.61
N ARG A 170 -4.45 -11.12 8.20
CA ARG A 170 -3.91 -12.29 7.48
C ARG A 170 -2.55 -12.77 8.01
N LEU A 171 -2.20 -12.39 9.23
CA LEU A 171 -1.06 -12.96 9.96
C LEU A 171 -1.47 -14.01 11.00
N HIS A 172 -2.72 -14.49 10.96
CA HIS A 172 -3.21 -15.61 11.77
C HIS A 172 -3.98 -16.59 10.89
#